data_AF-V5GSC2-F1
#
_entry.id   AF-V5GSC2-F1
#
_cell.length_a   1.000
_cell.length_b   1.000
_cell.length_c   1.000
_cell.angle_alpha   90.00
_cell.angle_beta   90.00
_cell.angle_gamma   90.00
#
_symmetry.space_group_name_H-M   'P 1'
#
loop_
_entity.id
_entity.type
_entity.pdbx_description
1 polymer ?
#
loop_
_entity_poly.entity_id
_entity_poly.type
_entity_poly.pdbx_seq_one_letter_code
_entity_poly.pdbx_strand_id
1 'polypeptide(L)'
;MQQYTFSEYVDMLLTLGECHGSARAAAQRYGEKFPNRNVPNYKTFLCTERRLRERGTLKRNNFERGRRRIIRNVLNEENILNLVEANATLSTRRLSVQNNMSHMTVWRIMREQQLYPYHYRQAQDILPQDKPMRRQFCQLVLDRQAEDPMFLSNIIFTNEATFTRS
;
A
#
# COMPACT_ATOMS: atom_id res chain seq x y z
N MET A 1 -13.28 12.84 -18.99
CA MET A 1 -14.17 11.85 -19.66
C MET A 1 -15.18 11.38 -18.61
N GLN A 2 -16.49 11.55 -18.87
CA GLN A 2 -17.52 11.30 -17.85
C GLN A 2 -17.55 9.83 -17.43
N GLN A 3 -17.52 9.59 -16.12
CA GLN A 3 -17.65 8.26 -15.52
C GLN A 3 -19.12 8.05 -15.14
N TYR A 4 -19.75 7.03 -15.71
CA TYR A 4 -21.12 6.65 -15.37
C TYR A 4 -21.10 5.57 -14.28
N THR A 5 -22.12 5.57 -13.44
CA THR A 5 -22.38 4.55 -12.43
C THR A 5 -22.83 3.24 -13.08
N PHE A 6 -22.78 2.13 -12.32
CA PHE A 6 -23.28 0.85 -12.83
C PHE A 6 -24.79 0.89 -13.14
N SER A 7 -25.57 1.60 -12.32
CA SER A 7 -27.00 1.83 -12.59
C SER A 7 -27.21 2.50 -13.94
N GLU A 8 -26.48 3.59 -14.20
CA GLU A 8 -26.58 4.30 -15.48
C GLU A 8 -26.16 3.41 -16.66
N TYR A 9 -25.14 2.56 -16.51
CA TYR A 9 -24.77 1.60 -17.55
C TYR A 9 -25.84 0.55 -17.82
N VAL A 10 -26.51 0.05 -16.78
CA VAL A 10 -27.63 -0.90 -16.93
C VAL A 10 -28.80 -0.21 -17.62
N ASP A 11 -29.16 1.00 -17.18
CA ASP A 11 -30.24 1.78 -17.76
C ASP A 11 -29.97 2.12 -19.24
N MET A 12 -28.71 2.37 -19.62
CA MET A 12 -28.29 2.52 -21.01
C MET A 12 -28.53 1.25 -21.83
N LEU A 13 -28.21 0.07 -21.29
CA LEU A 13 -28.40 -1.19 -22.00
C LEU A 13 -29.88 -1.56 -22.13
N LEU A 14 -30.67 -1.33 -21.09
CA LEU A 14 -32.12 -1.55 -21.11
C LEU A 14 -32.79 -0.65 -22.15
N THR A 15 -32.46 0.64 -22.16
CA THR A 15 -32.99 1.58 -23.17
C THR A 15 -32.50 1.26 -24.59
N LEU A 16 -31.27 0.75 -24.76
CA LEU A 16 -30.81 0.24 -26.05
C LEU A 16 -31.61 -0.97 -26.54
N GLY A 17 -31.96 -1.88 -25.63
CA GLY A 17 -32.82 -3.02 -25.91
C GLY A 17 -34.25 -2.62 -26.30
N GLU A 18 -34.85 -1.67 -25.58
CA GLU A 18 -36.16 -1.10 -25.91
C GLU A 18 -36.19 -0.45 -27.30
N CYS A 19 -35.09 0.18 -27.71
CA CYS A 19 -34.96 0.79 -29.03
C CYS A 19 -34.47 -0.19 -30.11
N HIS A 20 -34.58 -1.50 -29.88
CA HIS A 20 -34.19 -2.56 -30.81
C HIS A 20 -32.76 -2.41 -31.35
N GLY A 21 -31.83 -1.95 -30.51
CA GLY A 21 -30.42 -1.75 -30.89
C GLY A 21 -30.12 -0.40 -31.58
N SER A 22 -31.10 0.47 -31.78
CA SER A 22 -30.87 1.82 -32.32
C SER A 22 -30.29 2.75 -31.25
N ALA A 23 -28.97 2.93 -31.26
CA ALA A 23 -28.27 3.73 -30.25
C ALA A 23 -28.65 5.22 -30.25
N ARG A 24 -29.05 5.78 -31.40
CA ARG A 24 -29.49 7.19 -31.47
C ARG A 24 -30.86 7.37 -30.84
N ALA A 25 -31.80 6.48 -31.15
CA ALA A 25 -33.11 6.47 -30.51
C ALA A 25 -32.99 6.18 -29.00
N ALA A 26 -32.09 5.28 -28.62
CA ALA A 26 -31.81 4.97 -27.21
C ALA A 26 -31.28 6.18 -26.44
N ALA A 27 -30.36 6.96 -27.01
CA ALA A 27 -29.84 8.17 -26.36
C ALA A 27 -30.94 9.23 -26.13
N GLN A 28 -31.83 9.42 -27.11
CA GLN A 28 -32.98 10.32 -26.97
C GLN A 28 -33.95 9.83 -25.88
N ARG A 29 -34.37 8.56 -25.97
CA ARG A 29 -35.28 7.92 -25.00
C ARG A 29 -34.69 7.88 -23.59
N TYR A 30 -33.38 7.73 -23.45
CA TYR A 30 -32.69 7.79 -22.16
C TYR A 30 -32.78 9.19 -21.54
N GLY A 31 -32.65 10.25 -22.34
CA GLY A 31 -32.84 11.62 -21.86
C GLY A 31 -34.28 11.91 -21.44
N GLU A 32 -35.26 11.36 -22.15
CA GLU A 32 -36.68 11.46 -21.80
C GLU A 32 -36.99 10.72 -20.49
N LYS A 33 -36.43 9.53 -20.28
CA LYS A 33 -36.64 8.72 -19.06
C LYS A 33 -35.92 9.26 -17.83
N PHE A 34 -34.76 9.88 -18.01
CA PHE A 34 -33.90 10.32 -16.93
C PHE A 34 -33.51 11.80 -17.09
N PRO A 35 -34.46 12.74 -16.93
CA PRO A 35 -34.24 14.17 -17.21
C PRO A 35 -33.19 14.82 -16.29
N ASN A 36 -32.95 14.25 -15.11
CA ASN A 36 -31.96 14.75 -14.14
C ASN A 36 -30.55 14.15 -14.33
N ARG A 37 -30.32 13.34 -15.37
CA ARG A 37 -29.02 12.69 -15.63
C ARG A 37 -28.35 13.26 -16.86
N ASN A 38 -27.02 13.18 -16.90
CA ASN A 38 -26.26 13.50 -18.10
C ASN A 38 -26.56 12.45 -19.19
N VAL A 39 -27.07 12.91 -20.34
CA VAL A 39 -27.38 12.04 -21.47
C VAL A 39 -26.08 11.60 -22.16
N PRO A 40 -25.77 10.29 -22.18
CA PRO A 40 -24.56 9.81 -22.84
C PRO A 40 -24.67 9.95 -24.35
N ASN A 41 -23.52 10.16 -25.01
CA ASN A 41 -23.45 10.07 -26.48
C ASN A 41 -23.88 8.67 -26.95
N TYR A 42 -24.60 8.55 -28.07
CA TYR A 42 -25.03 7.27 -28.66
C TYR A 42 -23.90 6.24 -28.81
N LYS A 43 -22.66 6.68 -29.08
CA LYS A 43 -21.48 5.79 -29.16
C LYS A 43 -21.19 5.10 -27.83
N THR A 44 -21.53 5.73 -26.70
CA THR A 44 -21.34 5.17 -25.35
C THR A 44 -22.21 3.94 -25.15
N PHE A 45 -23.46 3.95 -25.60
CA PHE A 45 -24.37 2.80 -25.54
C PHE A 45 -23.78 1.60 -26.29
N LEU A 46 -23.36 1.80 -27.54
CA LEU A 46 -22.73 0.75 -28.36
C LEU A 46 -21.42 0.24 -27.75
N CYS A 47 -20.58 1.15 -27.26
CA CYS A 47 -19.32 0.78 -26.62
C CYS A 47 -19.52 0.03 -25.29
N THR A 48 -20.61 0.25 -24.58
CA THR A 48 -20.96 -0.47 -23.35
C THR A 48 -21.49 -1.86 -23.70
N GLU A 49 -22.43 -1.97 -24.64
CA GLU A 49 -22.97 -3.25 -25.09
C GLU A 49 -21.87 -4.16 -25.66
N ARG A 50 -21.06 -3.62 -26.58
CA ARG A 50 -19.93 -4.34 -27.17
C ARG A 50 -18.96 -4.83 -26.09
N ARG A 51 -18.62 -3.99 -25.13
CA ARG A 51 -17.69 -4.37 -24.05
C ARG A 51 -18.27 -5.45 -23.15
N LEU A 52 -19.58 -5.39 -22.88
CA LEU A 52 -20.26 -6.43 -22.12
C LEU A 52 -20.24 -7.76 -22.88
N ARG A 53 -20.52 -7.76 -24.19
CA ARG A 53 -20.47 -8.98 -25.03
C ARG A 53 -19.07 -9.56 -25.17
N GLU A 54 -18.06 -8.72 -25.42
CA GLU A 54 -16.69 -9.18 -25.70
C GLU A 54 -15.89 -9.51 -24.43
N ARG A 55 -16.09 -8.77 -23.34
CA ARG A 55 -15.23 -8.83 -22.15
C ARG A 55 -15.99 -9.07 -20.85
N GLY A 56 -17.33 -9.16 -20.87
CA GLY A 56 -18.14 -9.32 -19.66
C GLY A 56 -18.10 -8.14 -18.68
N THR A 57 -17.65 -6.96 -19.12
CA THR A 57 -17.44 -5.79 -18.22
C THR A 57 -18.19 -4.56 -18.71
N LEU A 58 -18.85 -3.85 -17.79
CA LEU A 58 -19.54 -2.57 -18.10
C LEU A 58 -18.58 -1.39 -18.09
N LYS A 59 -17.62 -1.35 -17.15
CA LYS A 59 -16.62 -0.28 -17.05
C LYS A 59 -15.46 -0.51 -18.00
N ARG A 60 -14.87 0.58 -18.52
CA ARG A 60 -13.60 0.48 -19.25
C ARG A 60 -12.51 0.02 -18.30
N ASN A 61 -11.80 -1.04 -18.66
CA ASN A 61 -10.61 -1.44 -17.94
C ASN A 61 -9.47 -0.47 -18.28
N ASN A 62 -9.24 0.51 -17.40
CA ASN A 62 -8.16 1.48 -17.55
C ASN A 62 -6.82 0.97 -16.98
N PHE A 63 -6.79 -0.18 -16.29
CA PHE A 63 -5.58 -0.73 -15.69
C PHE A 63 -4.49 -1.00 -16.73
N GLU A 64 -4.89 -1.39 -17.94
CA GLU A 64 -3.97 -1.74 -19.03
C GLU A 64 -3.49 -0.52 -19.84
N ARG A 65 -4.06 0.67 -19.61
CA ARG A 65 -3.71 1.90 -20.37
C ARG A 65 -2.70 2.79 -19.65
N GLY A 66 -1.89 2.19 -18.77
CA GLY A 66 -0.73 2.85 -18.18
C GLY A 66 0.48 2.84 -19.12
N ARG A 67 1.39 3.81 -18.97
CA ARG A 67 2.72 3.75 -19.58
C ARG A 67 3.38 2.43 -19.16
N ARG A 68 3.83 1.62 -20.14
CA ARG A 68 4.54 0.35 -19.86
C ARG A 68 5.67 0.63 -18.86
N ARG A 69 5.68 -0.13 -17.75
CA ARG A 69 6.73 -0.08 -16.74
C ARG A 69 7.98 -0.80 -17.27
N ILE A 70 8.71 -0.18 -18.20
CA ILE A 70 9.91 -0.81 -18.80
C ILE A 70 11.02 -0.96 -17.75
N ILE A 71 11.18 0.04 -16.90
CA ILE A 71 12.28 0.11 -15.90
C ILE A 71 11.92 -0.69 -14.63
N ARG A 72 10.63 -0.81 -14.31
CA ARG A 72 10.13 -1.52 -13.14
C ARG A 72 9.60 -2.89 -13.59
N ASN A 73 10.55 -3.80 -13.79
CA ASN A 73 10.31 -5.21 -14.10
C ASN A 73 10.48 -6.05 -12.83
N VAL A 74 9.86 -7.24 -12.78
CA VAL A 74 9.91 -8.17 -11.64
C VAL A 74 11.36 -8.44 -11.21
N LEU A 75 12.24 -8.71 -12.17
CA LEU A 75 13.68 -8.92 -11.92
C LEU A 75 14.36 -7.75 -11.21
N ASN A 76 14.03 -6.51 -11.60
CA ASN A 76 14.62 -5.32 -10.98
C ASN A 76 14.04 -5.07 -9.58
N GLU A 77 12.76 -5.41 -9.37
CA GLU A 77 12.13 -5.34 -8.04
C GLU A 77 12.78 -6.36 -7.08
N GLU A 78 12.93 -7.60 -7.52
CA GLU A 78 13.61 -8.65 -6.75
C GLU A 78 15.05 -8.26 -6.41
N ASN A 79 15.79 -7.70 -7.37
CA ASN A 79 17.17 -7.26 -7.09
C ASN A 79 17.22 -6.16 -6.00
N ILE A 80 16.30 -5.21 -6.03
CA ILE A 80 16.21 -4.17 -4.98
C ILE A 80 15.89 -4.81 -3.62
N LEU A 81 14.96 -5.75 -3.58
CA LEU A 81 14.56 -6.41 -2.33
C LEU A 81 15.70 -7.25 -1.75
N ASN A 82 16.42 -8.00 -2.58
CA ASN A 82 17.58 -8.79 -2.17
C ASN A 82 18.69 -7.89 -1.59
N LEU A 83 18.92 -6.72 -2.18
CA LEU A 83 19.91 -5.75 -1.66
C LEU A 83 19.48 -5.16 -0.30
N VAL A 84 18.19 -4.88 -0.13
CA VAL A 84 17.65 -4.38 1.15
C VAL A 84 17.71 -5.47 2.22
N GLU A 85 17.43 -6.72 1.87
CA GLU A 85 17.52 -7.86 2.78
C GLU A 85 18.97 -8.11 3.23
N ALA A 86 19.93 -8.04 2.30
CA ALA A 86 21.35 -8.16 2.61
C ALA A 86 21.87 -6.99 3.47
N ASN A 87 21.32 -5.78 3.28
CA ASN A 87 21.70 -4.60 4.06
C ASN A 87 20.56 -3.59 4.21
N ALA A 88 19.83 -3.70 5.33
CA ALA A 88 18.69 -2.84 5.65
C ALA A 88 19.05 -1.36 5.91
N THR A 89 20.34 -1.02 6.00
CA THR A 89 20.80 0.37 6.23
C THR A 89 20.95 1.17 4.94
N LEU A 90 20.82 0.53 3.78
CA LEU A 90 20.98 1.19 2.49
C LEU A 90 19.90 2.24 2.28
N SER A 91 20.34 3.44 1.90
CA SER A 91 19.40 4.47 1.47
C SER A 91 18.84 4.15 0.10
N THR A 92 17.59 4.54 -0.13
CA THR A 92 16.94 4.57 -1.43
C THR A 92 17.78 5.27 -2.51
N ARG A 93 18.64 6.23 -2.14
CA ARG A 93 19.56 6.92 -3.07
C ARG A 93 20.72 6.02 -3.49
N ARG A 94 21.31 5.27 -2.55
CA ARG A 94 22.35 4.30 -2.85
C ARG A 94 21.82 3.18 -3.75
N LEU A 95 20.65 2.64 -3.40
CA LEU A 95 19.98 1.60 -4.20
C LEU A 95 19.67 2.09 -5.63
N SER A 96 19.26 3.34 -5.77
CA SER A 96 19.01 4.00 -7.05
C SER A 96 20.26 4.06 -7.95
N VAL A 97 21.41 4.46 -7.39
CA VAL A 97 22.67 4.51 -8.12
C VAL A 97 23.13 3.09 -8.51
N GLN A 98 23.06 2.13 -7.60
CA GLN A 98 23.48 0.75 -7.86
C GLN A 98 22.65 0.05 -8.94
N ASN A 99 21.37 0.40 -9.05
CA ASN A 99 20.44 -0.27 -9.97
C ASN A 99 20.13 0.57 -11.22
N ASN A 100 20.78 1.72 -11.40
CA ASN A 100 20.53 2.66 -12.50
C ASN A 100 19.03 3.01 -12.66
N MET A 101 18.37 3.29 -11.54
CA MET A 101 16.94 3.60 -11.47
C MET A 101 16.72 4.90 -10.73
N SER A 102 15.59 5.58 -10.97
CA SER A 102 15.23 6.73 -10.14
C SER A 102 14.99 6.31 -8.69
N HIS A 103 15.51 7.09 -7.74
CA HIS A 103 15.19 7.01 -6.32
C HIS A 103 13.70 6.88 -6.02
N MET A 104 12.84 7.59 -6.77
CA MET A 104 11.39 7.53 -6.56
C MET A 104 10.81 6.17 -6.97
N THR A 105 11.43 5.48 -7.93
CA THR A 105 11.02 4.12 -8.30
C THR A 105 11.40 3.15 -7.18
N VAL A 106 12.62 3.25 -6.65
CA VAL A 106 13.07 2.44 -5.49
C VAL A 106 12.15 2.67 -4.29
N TRP A 107 11.85 3.92 -3.96
CA TRP A 107 10.93 4.27 -2.87
C TRP A 107 9.53 3.66 -3.05
N ARG A 108 8.98 3.67 -4.27
CA ARG A 108 7.69 3.04 -4.56
C ARG A 108 7.73 1.53 -4.38
N ILE A 109 8.79 0.86 -4.84
CA ILE A 109 8.98 -0.59 -4.65
C ILE A 109 9.00 -0.91 -3.15
N MET A 110 9.83 -0.21 -2.37
CA MET A 110 9.91 -0.41 -0.92
C MET A 110 8.56 -0.19 -0.23
N ARG A 111 7.84 0.89 -0.57
CA ARG A 111 6.52 1.20 0.02
C ARG A 111 5.46 0.15 -0.32
N GLU A 112 5.44 -0.35 -1.55
CA GLU A 112 4.51 -1.41 -1.97
C GLU A 112 4.80 -2.75 -1.27
N GLN A 113 6.07 -2.99 -0.94
CA GLN A 113 6.50 -4.14 -0.13
C GLN A 113 6.47 -3.87 1.39
N GLN A 114 5.87 -2.77 1.82
CA GLN A 114 5.73 -2.37 3.23
C GLN A 114 7.06 -2.21 3.99
N LEU A 115 8.15 -1.90 3.27
CA LEU A 115 9.46 -1.63 3.83
C LEU A 115 9.58 -0.13 4.12
N TYR A 116 9.69 0.21 5.41
CA TYR A 116 9.80 1.59 5.87
C TYR A 116 11.15 1.84 6.55
N PRO A 117 11.71 3.06 6.41
CA PRO A 117 12.89 3.44 7.16
C PRO A 117 12.66 3.27 8.66
N TYR A 118 13.58 2.57 9.32
CA TYR A 118 13.57 2.49 10.77
C TYR A 118 14.24 3.74 11.37
N HIS A 119 13.61 4.35 12.37
CA HIS A 119 14.20 5.45 13.12
C HIS A 119 15.15 4.90 14.17
N TYR A 120 16.46 4.99 13.92
CA TYR A 120 17.48 4.67 14.91
C TYR A 120 17.31 5.54 16.15
N ARG A 121 17.17 4.90 17.30
CA ARG A 121 17.32 5.53 18.60
C ARG A 121 18.70 5.19 19.13
N GLN A 122 19.42 6.21 19.58
CA GLN A 122 20.66 5.98 20.31
C GLN A 122 20.32 5.25 21.61
N ALA A 123 20.90 4.08 21.80
CA ALA A 123 20.85 3.33 23.04
C ALA A 123 22.26 3.27 23.63
N GLN A 124 22.34 2.98 24.94
CA GLN A 124 23.62 2.68 25.57
C GLN A 124 24.29 1.52 24.84
N ASP A 125 25.60 1.62 24.61
CA ASP A 125 26.36 0.55 24.01
C ASP A 125 26.47 -0.62 25.00
N ILE A 126 26.04 -1.81 24.57
CA ILE A 126 26.03 -3.02 25.41
C ILE A 126 27.21 -3.86 24.98
N LEU A 127 28.21 -3.98 25.85
CA LEU A 127 29.40 -4.78 25.56
C LEU A 127 29.04 -6.28 25.53
N PRO A 128 29.80 -7.11 24.79
CA PRO A 128 29.53 -8.54 24.71
C PRO A 128 29.44 -9.24 26.07
N GLN A 129 30.23 -8.80 27.03
CA GLN A 129 30.24 -9.29 28.41
C GLN A 129 29.02 -8.87 29.25
N ASP A 130 28.34 -7.79 28.89
CA ASP A 130 27.16 -7.32 29.63
C ASP A 130 25.96 -8.22 29.39
N LYS A 131 25.85 -8.81 28.19
CA LYS A 131 24.73 -9.70 27.81
C LYS A 131 24.57 -10.89 28.77
N PRO A 132 25.60 -11.71 29.05
CA PRO A 132 25.47 -12.81 29.99
C PRO A 132 25.20 -12.32 31.42
N MET A 133 25.84 -11.26 31.89
CA MET A 133 25.61 -10.71 33.24
C MET A 133 24.16 -10.23 33.42
N ARG A 134 23.63 -9.49 32.44
CA ARG A 134 22.23 -9.03 32.46
C ARG A 134 21.25 -10.20 32.42
N ARG A 135 21.54 -11.25 31.63
CA ARG A 135 20.71 -12.45 31.59
C ARG A 135 20.71 -13.19 32.92
N GLN A 136 21.87 -13.34 33.55
CA GLN A 136 22.01 -13.95 34.87
C GLN A 136 21.23 -13.16 35.93
N PHE A 137 21.35 -11.82 35.91
CA PHE A 137 20.58 -10.97 36.81
C PHE A 137 19.07 -11.13 36.61
N CYS A 138 18.59 -11.10 35.35
CA CYS A 138 17.17 -11.32 35.07
C CYS A 138 16.70 -12.70 35.56
N GLN A 139 17.51 -13.75 35.35
CA GLN A 139 17.18 -15.10 35.81
C GLN A 139 17.11 -15.16 37.34
N LEU A 140 18.09 -14.59 38.03
CA LEU A 140 18.11 -14.50 39.49
C LEU A 140 16.85 -13.82 40.04
N VAL A 141 16.43 -12.71 39.42
CA VAL A 141 15.21 -11.99 39.83
C VAL A 141 13.96 -12.85 39.61
N LEU A 142 13.89 -13.56 38.49
CA LEU A 142 12.77 -14.47 38.20
C LEU A 142 12.70 -15.64 39.20
N ASP A 143 13.84 -16.26 39.49
CA ASP A 143 13.93 -17.39 40.42
C ASP A 143 13.51 -16.95 41.83
N ARG A 144 13.99 -15.79 42.29
CA ARG A 144 13.63 -15.23 43.61
C ARG A 144 12.16 -14.86 43.71
N GLN A 145 11.57 -14.34 42.64
CA GLN A 145 10.14 -14.02 42.61
C GLN A 145 9.27 -15.29 42.60
N ALA A 146 9.78 -16.41 42.08
CA ALA A 146 9.09 -17.70 42.12
C ALA A 146 9.13 -18.34 43.52
N GLU A 147 10.23 -18.16 44.26
CA GLU A 147 10.39 -18.62 45.65
C GLU A 147 9.58 -17.78 46.64
N ASP A 148 9.62 -16.45 46.50
CA ASP A 148 8.89 -15.50 47.34
C ASP A 148 8.10 -14.50 46.46
N PRO A 149 6.76 -14.62 46.39
CA PRO A 149 5.93 -13.70 45.64
C PRO A 149 6.05 -12.23 46.07
N MET A 150 6.51 -11.95 47.31
CA MET A 150 6.72 -10.60 47.82
C MET A 150 8.15 -10.07 47.61
N PHE A 151 9.03 -10.83 46.96
CA PHE A 151 10.41 -10.42 46.74
C PHE A 151 10.51 -9.05 46.05
N LEU A 152 9.85 -8.87 44.90
CA LEU A 152 9.90 -7.61 44.16
C LEU A 152 9.26 -6.42 44.91
N SER A 153 8.25 -6.64 45.76
CA SER A 153 7.63 -5.54 46.53
C SER A 153 8.53 -5.00 47.62
N ASN A 154 9.51 -5.79 48.05
CA ASN A 154 10.44 -5.43 49.11
C ASN A 154 11.70 -4.72 48.57
N ILE A 155 11.83 -4.57 47.24
CA ILE A 155 12.95 -3.88 46.61
C ILE A 155 12.63 -2.41 46.39
N ILE A 156 13.51 -1.55 46.88
CA ILE A 156 13.47 -0.11 46.62
C ILE A 156 14.64 0.25 45.70
N PHE A 157 14.33 0.74 44.50
CA PHE A 157 15.35 1.23 43.57
C PHE A 157 15.60 2.73 43.78
N THR A 158 16.85 3.13 43.77
CA THR A 158 17.29 4.53 43.79
C THR A 158 18.18 4.81 42.58
N ASN A 159 18.16 6.06 42.11
CA ASN A 159 19.04 6.55 41.05
C ASN A 159 19.39 8.01 41.34
N GLU A 160 20.57 8.43 40.90
CA GLU A 160 21.00 9.82 40.93
C GLU A 160 20.75 10.46 39.56
N ALA A 161 20.19 11.67 39.55
CA ALA A 161 19.95 12.44 38.33
C ALA A 161 20.57 13.82 38.48
N THR A 162 21.38 14.22 37.49
CA THR A 162 21.98 15.55 37.45
C THR A 162 21.04 16.52 36.75
N PHE A 163 20.59 17.55 37.46
CA PHE A 163 19.80 18.64 36.90
C PHE A 163 20.70 19.83 36.61
N THR A 164 20.84 20.21 35.34
CA THR A 164 21.54 21.42 34.92
C THR A 164 20.54 22.54 34.65
N ARG A 165 20.92 23.80 34.91
CA ARG A 165 20.11 24.96 34.53
C ARG A 165 20.17 25.13 33.01
N SER A 166 19.03 24.97 32.35
CA SER A 166 18.80 25.29 30.93
C SER A 166 18.76 26.80 30.70
#